data_AF-A0A6I5C4E1-F1
#
_entry.id   AF-A0A6I5C4E1-F1
#
_cell.length_a   1.000
_cell.length_b   1.000
_cell.length_c   1.000
_cell.angle_alpha   90.00
_cell.angle_beta   90.00
_cell.angle_gamma   90.00
#
_symmetry.space_group_name_H-M   'P 1'
#
loop_
_entity.id
_entity.type
_entity.pdbx_description
1 polymer ?
#
loop_
_entity_poly.entity_id
_entity_poly.type
_entity_poly.pdbx_seq_one_letter_code
_entity_poly.pdbx_strand_id
1 'polypeptide(L)'
;ERGVAARGRSGMNVWVPVPDETGAVARLLHAGWAVAPGARYRLSEPPGIRITVSTLRGDETERLADAVAAVLEPAAARSYV
;
A
#
# COMPACT_ATOMS: atom_id res chain seq x y z
N GLU A 1 -7.65 -5.06 10.19
CA GLU A 1 -7.84 -6.54 10.16
C GLU A 1 -6.60 -7.27 9.68
N ARG A 2 -5.92 -6.81 8.62
CA ARG A 2 -4.70 -7.45 8.06
C ARG A 2 -3.36 -6.98 8.65
N GLY A 3 -3.34 -6.43 9.87
CA GLY A 3 -2.10 -5.92 10.50
C GLY A 3 -1.44 -4.68 9.87
N VAL A 4 -1.92 -4.20 8.72
CA VAL A 4 -1.39 -3.00 8.06
C VAL A 4 -1.93 -1.71 8.69
N ALA A 5 -1.02 -0.81 9.06
CA ALA A 5 -1.38 0.55 9.45
C ALA A 5 -1.89 1.34 8.24
N ALA A 6 -3.12 1.86 8.30
CA ALA A 6 -3.68 2.68 7.24
C ALA A 6 -4.48 3.85 7.84
N ARG A 7 -4.46 5.00 7.17
CA ARG A 7 -5.19 6.21 7.57
C ARG A 7 -6.09 6.66 6.43
N GLY A 8 -7.40 6.74 6.67
CA GLY A 8 -8.38 7.09 5.64
C GLY A 8 -9.80 6.91 6.14
N ARG A 9 -10.13 7.54 7.28
CA ARG A 9 -11.42 7.35 7.97
C ARG A 9 -12.64 7.69 7.09
N SER A 10 -12.48 8.61 6.15
CA SER A 10 -13.49 9.02 5.18
C SER A 10 -12.83 9.65 3.96
N GLY A 11 -13.45 9.52 2.79
CA GLY A 11 -13.03 10.20 1.56
C GLY A 11 -12.49 9.25 0.50
N MET A 12 -11.84 9.82 -0.51
CA MET A 12 -11.42 9.06 -1.70
C MET A 12 -10.09 8.34 -1.53
N ASN A 13 -9.28 8.70 -0.52
CA ASN A 13 -7.89 8.26 -0.42
C ASN A 13 -7.57 7.64 0.94
N VAL A 14 -6.77 6.58 0.89
CA VAL A 14 -6.15 5.91 2.03
C VAL A 14 -4.63 6.11 1.96
N TRP A 15 -4.03 6.42 3.10
CA TRP A 15 -2.59 6.50 3.29
C TRP A 15 -2.08 5.26 4.01
N VAL A 16 -1.07 4.61 3.43
CA VAL A 16 -0.43 3.42 4.00
C VAL A 16 1.06 3.70 4.16
N PRO A 17 1.60 3.79 5.39
CA PRO A 17 3.04 3.94 5.61
C PRO A 17 3.81 2.73 5.09
N VAL A 18 4.92 2.97 4.40
CA VAL A 18 5.79 1.91 3.85
C VAL A 18 7.25 2.29 4.03
N PRO A 19 8.18 1.34 4.21
CA PRO A 19 9.60 1.64 4.33
C PRO A 19 10.24 2.03 2.98
N ASP A 20 9.72 1.50 1.88
CA ASP A 20 10.18 1.78 0.50
C ASP A 20 8.97 1.99 -0.43
N GLU A 21 8.75 3.25 -0.83
CA GLU A 21 7.65 3.62 -1.73
C GLU A 21 7.82 3.01 -3.13
N THR A 22 9.06 2.92 -3.63
CA THR A 22 9.32 2.44 -4.99
C THR A 22 9.04 0.95 -5.07
N GLY A 23 9.57 0.17 -4.13
CA GLY A 23 9.32 -1.26 -4.04
C GLY A 23 7.84 -1.58 -3.81
N ALA A 24 7.16 -0.84 -2.94
CA ALA A 24 5.72 -1.03 -2.70
C ALA A 24 4.89 -0.76 -3.96
N VAL A 25 5.12 0.37 -4.64
CA VAL A 25 4.42 0.70 -5.89
C VAL A 25 4.69 -0.35 -6.97
N ALA A 26 5.94 -0.77 -7.15
CA ALA A 26 6.31 -1.75 -8.16
C ALA A 26 5.66 -3.12 -7.92
N ARG A 27 5.67 -3.61 -6.67
CA ARG A 27 5.04 -4.89 -6.30
C ARG A 27 3.52 -4.86 -6.45
N LEU A 28 2.87 -3.76 -6.05
CA LEU A 28 1.43 -3.58 -6.23
C LEU A 28 1.06 -3.51 -7.71
N LEU A 29 1.85 -2.79 -8.52
CA LEU A 29 1.64 -2.74 -9.96
C LEU A 29 1.76 -4.12 -10.59
N HIS A 30 2.75 -4.92 -10.17
CA HIS A 30 2.89 -6.32 -10.61
C HIS A 30 1.70 -7.20 -10.17
N ALA A 31 1.12 -6.93 -9.00
CA ALA A 31 -0.11 -7.56 -8.52
C ALA A 31 -1.39 -7.01 -9.19
N GLY A 32 -1.27 -6.11 -10.18
CA GLY A 32 -2.39 -5.55 -10.94
C GLY A 32 -3.00 -4.27 -10.36
N TRP A 33 -2.37 -3.66 -9.35
CA TRP A 33 -2.88 -2.49 -8.64
C TRP A 33 -2.03 -1.23 -8.86
N ALA A 34 -2.62 -0.21 -9.48
CA ALA A 34 -1.99 1.09 -9.62
C ALA A 34 -2.19 1.93 -8.35
N VAL A 35 -1.08 2.42 -7.76
CA VAL A 35 -1.07 3.30 -6.59
C VAL A 35 -0.06 4.44 -6.77
N ALA A 36 -0.18 5.51 -5.99
CA ALA A 36 0.71 6.67 -6.09
C ALA A 36 1.76 6.68 -4.97
N PRO A 37 3.04 6.97 -5.28
CA PRO A 37 4.06 7.19 -4.25
C PRO A 37 3.74 8.46 -3.43
N GLY A 38 4.01 8.38 -2.13
CA GLY A 38 3.70 9.42 -1.15
C GLY A 38 4.62 10.64 -1.23
N ALA A 39 5.81 10.53 -1.83
CA ALA A 39 6.77 11.62 -2.02
C ALA A 39 6.16 12.92 -2.56
N ARG A 40 5.09 12.83 -3.38
CA ARG A 40 4.39 13.99 -3.97
C ARG A 40 3.42 14.68 -3.01
N TYR A 41 3.08 14.05 -1.90
CA TYR A 41 2.00 14.43 -0.99
C TYR A 41 2.47 14.64 0.47
N ARG A 42 3.75 14.39 0.75
CA ARG A 42 4.37 14.58 2.07
C ARG A 42 5.20 15.86 2.10
N LEU A 43 5.11 16.59 3.22
CA LEU A 43 6.02 17.70 3.54
C LEU A 43 7.12 17.23 4.50
N SER A 44 6.75 16.55 5.58
CA SER A 44 7.66 16.07 6.64
C SER A 44 7.27 14.70 7.21
N GLU A 45 6.24 14.06 6.67
CA GLU A 45 5.80 12.72 7.08
C GLU A 45 6.80 11.63 6.63
N PRO A 46 6.86 10.47 7.32
CA PRO A 46 7.57 9.28 6.85
C PRO A 46 7.06 8.77 5.49
N PRO A 47 7.81 7.89 4.80
CA PRO A 47 7.38 7.37 3.50
C PRO A 47 6.07 6.59 3.58
N GLY A 48 5.29 6.65 2.50
CA GLY A 48 3.99 6.02 2.40
C GLY A 48 3.45 5.99 0.98
N ILE A 49 2.40 5.24 0.75
CA ILE A 49 1.68 5.22 -0.53
C ILE A 49 0.27 5.80 -0.34
N ARG A 50 -0.22 6.46 -1.39
CA ARG A 50 -1.58 6.96 -1.47
C ARG A 50 -2.39 6.08 -2.41
N ILE A 51 -3.51 5.60 -1.92
CA ILE A 51 -4.42 4.70 -2.64
C ILE A 51 -5.76 5.42 -2.79
N THR A 52 -6.24 5.56 -4.03
CA THR A 52 -7.58 6.08 -4.29
C THR A 52 -8.57 4.92 -4.37
N VAL A 53 -9.55 4.87 -3.46
CA VAL A 53 -10.48 3.74 -3.31
C VAL A 53 -11.91 4.06 -3.75
N SER A 54 -12.19 5.30 -4.15
CA SER A 54 -13.54 5.78 -4.43
C SER A 54 -14.26 5.10 -5.61
N THR A 55 -13.51 4.45 -6.51
CA THR A 55 -14.07 3.73 -7.66
C THR A 55 -14.07 2.22 -7.47
N LEU A 56 -13.55 1.71 -6.35
CA LEU A 56 -13.48 0.28 -6.09
C LEU A 56 -14.79 -0.23 -5.55
N ARG A 57 -15.19 -1.42 -6.01
CA ARG A 57 -16.26 -2.20 -5.40
C ARG A 57 -15.79 -2.80 -4.08
N GLY A 58 -16.72 -3.28 -3.26
CA GLY A 58 -16.39 -3.89 -1.96
C GLY A 58 -15.42 -5.08 -2.10
N ASP A 59 -15.65 -5.95 -3.07
CA ASP A 59 -14.79 -7.11 -3.34
C ASP A 59 -13.41 -6.72 -3.89
N GLU A 60 -13.31 -5.64 -4.65
CA GLU A 60 -12.04 -5.07 -5.11
C GLU A 60 -11.26 -4.45 -3.96
N THR A 61 -11.95 -3.82 -3.01
CA THR A 61 -11.35 -3.23 -1.81
C THR A 61 -10.72 -4.32 -0.94
N GLU A 62 -11.41 -5.44 -0.75
CA GLU A 62 -10.86 -6.59 -0.03
C GLU A 62 -9.61 -7.16 -0.73
N ARG A 63 -9.70 -7.40 -2.05
CA ARG A 63 -8.56 -7.90 -2.85
C ARG A 63 -7.37 -6.95 -2.83
N LEU A 64 -7.61 -5.65 -2.85
CA LEU A 64 -6.56 -4.65 -2.73
C LEU A 64 -5.95 -4.65 -1.33
N ALA A 65 -6.76 -4.78 -0.28
CA ALA A 65 -6.26 -4.86 1.10
C ALA A 65 -5.39 -6.11 1.32
N ASP A 66 -5.76 -7.25 0.73
CA ASP A 66 -4.95 -8.47 0.71
C ASP A 66 -3.63 -8.26 -0.02
N ALA A 67 -3.66 -7.63 -1.21
CA ALA A 67 -2.46 -7.32 -1.96
C ALA A 67 -1.51 -6.38 -1.19
N VAL A 68 -2.06 -5.35 -0.55
CA VAL A 68 -1.28 -4.42 0.30
C VAL A 68 -0.64 -5.16 1.47
N ALA A 69 -1.37 -6.05 2.14
CA ALA A 69 -0.79 -6.85 3.23
C ALA A 69 0.35 -7.73 2.70
N ALA A 70 0.13 -8.46 1.61
CA ALA A 70 1.12 -9.37 1.04
C ALA A 70 2.44 -8.69 0.62
N VAL A 71 2.39 -7.45 0.11
CA VAL A 71 3.61 -6.74 -0.31
C VAL A 71 4.37 -6.09 0.85
N LEU A 72 3.69 -5.87 1.98
CA LEU A 72 4.24 -5.27 3.21
C LEU A 72 4.68 -6.30 4.24
N GLU A 73 4.22 -7.55 4.11
CA GLU A 73 4.83 -8.68 4.82
C GLU A 73 6.34 -8.67 4.56
N PRO A 74 7.17 -8.76 5.61
CA PRO A 74 8.61 -8.88 5.44
C PRO A 74 8.87 -10.05 4.51
N ALA A 75 9.59 -9.82 3.40
CA ALA A 75 10.06 -10.92 2.58
C ALA A 75 10.84 -11.85 3.52
N ALA A 76 10.32 -13.07 3.75
CA ALA A 76 10.96 -14.06 4.60
C ALA A 76 12.44 -14.04 4.25
N ALA A 77 13.28 -13.63 5.22
CA ALA A 77 14.69 -13.39 4.98
C ALA A 77 15.24 -14.64 4.31
N ARG A 78 15.55 -14.55 3.01
CA ARG A 78 16.20 -15.64 2.30
C ARG A 78 17.58 -15.71 2.93
N SER A 79 17.73 -16.61 3.91
CA SER A 79 19.02 -16.94 4.49
C SER A 79 19.80 -17.61 3.36
N TYR A 80 20.67 -16.84 2.71
CA TYR A 80 21.73 -17.43 1.94
C TYR A 80 22.68 -18.08 2.95
N VAL A 81 22.67 -19.41 2.98
CA VAL A 81 23.70 -20.24 3.63
C VAL A 81 24.76 -20.55 2.58
#